data_AF-A0A800CYM0-F1
#
_entry.id   AF-A0A800CYM0-F1
#
_cell.length_a   1.000
_cell.length_b   1.000
_cell.length_c   1.000
_cell.angle_alpha   90.00
_cell.angle_beta   90.00
_cell.angle_gamma   90.00
#
_symmetry.space_group_name_H-M   'P 1'
#
loop_
_entity.id
_entity.type
_entity.pdbx_description
1 polymer ?
#
loop_
_entity_poly.entity_id
_entity_poly.type
_entity_poly.pdbx_seq_one_letter_code
_entity_poly.pdbx_strand_id
1 'polypeptide(L)'
;MSRKCSKCHSLERVYRAFKSDTIWAATINEMALLDSPNISTFDVKQVLNYLIEQQKIRKAKRVVRPEEGIGKTLVSSKCSICHNLDRIFGASKDKEEWTSTVGRMIATMNDPDFLSEQEKAAIVTFLSSRLKKD
;
A
#
# COMPACT_ATOMS: atom_id res chain seq x y z
N MET A 1 -13.45 11.34 -18.49
CA MET A 1 -11.98 11.51 -18.53
C MET A 1 -11.22 10.32 -19.13
N SER A 2 -11.64 9.06 -18.92
CA SER A 2 -10.87 7.87 -19.33
C SER A 2 -10.57 7.76 -20.84
N ARG A 3 -11.50 8.16 -21.71
CA ARG A 3 -11.41 7.91 -23.17
C ARG A 3 -10.37 8.73 -23.93
N LYS A 4 -9.93 9.90 -23.42
CA LYS A 4 -8.98 10.77 -24.15
C LYS A 4 -7.55 10.24 -24.01
N CYS A 5 -7.13 9.95 -22.78
CA CYS A 5 -5.80 9.44 -22.46
C CYS A 5 -5.57 8.00 -22.97
N SER A 6 -6.62 7.17 -22.98
CA SER A 6 -6.53 5.79 -23.44
C SER A 6 -6.37 5.62 -24.95
N LYS A 7 -6.42 6.71 -25.73
CA LYS A 7 -6.15 6.67 -27.18
C LYS A 7 -4.71 6.26 -27.48
N CYS A 8 -3.76 6.71 -26.66
CA CYS A 8 -2.32 6.56 -26.95
C CYS A 8 -1.55 5.77 -25.87
N HIS A 9 -2.08 5.67 -24.63
CA HIS A 9 -1.39 4.96 -23.55
C HIS A 9 -2.36 4.36 -22.55
N SER A 10 -1.91 3.34 -21.80
CA SER A 10 -2.73 2.79 -20.72
C SER A 10 -2.95 3.83 -19.61
N LEU A 11 -4.14 3.80 -19.00
CA LEU A 11 -4.42 4.63 -17.82
C LEU A 11 -3.58 4.18 -16.63
N GLU A 12 -3.21 2.91 -16.58
CA GLU A 12 -2.31 2.38 -15.56
C GLU A 12 -0.97 3.11 -15.51
N ARG A 13 -0.34 3.37 -16.67
CA ARG A 13 0.91 4.13 -16.74
C ARG A 13 0.75 5.52 -16.11
N VAL A 14 -0.37 6.19 -16.39
CA VAL A 14 -0.68 7.51 -15.83
C VAL A 14 -0.87 7.42 -14.32
N TYR A 15 -1.72 6.49 -13.88
CA TYR A 15 -2.06 6.33 -12.48
C TYR A 15 -0.90 5.83 -11.64
N ARG A 16 0.08 5.12 -12.20
CA ARG A 16 1.27 4.67 -11.46
C ARG A 16 2.32 5.76 -11.30
N ALA A 17 2.36 6.76 -12.18
CA ALA A 17 3.32 7.85 -12.12
C ALA A 17 3.24 8.64 -10.80
N PHE A 18 4.37 9.23 -10.41
CA PHE A 18 4.48 10.08 -9.23
C PHE A 18 5.23 11.36 -9.61
N LYS A 19 4.55 12.51 -9.57
CA LYS A 19 5.07 13.82 -10.01
C LYS A 19 4.62 14.90 -9.03
N SER A 20 5.37 15.99 -8.91
CA SER A 20 4.86 17.18 -8.22
C SER A 20 3.70 17.80 -8.99
N ASP A 21 2.91 18.63 -8.33
CA ASP A 21 1.77 19.34 -8.94
C ASP A 21 2.22 20.18 -10.16
N THR A 22 3.40 20.81 -10.08
CA THR A 22 4.00 21.58 -11.18
C THR A 22 4.38 20.69 -12.37
N ILE A 23 4.98 19.53 -12.12
CA ILE A 23 5.37 18.58 -13.17
C ILE A 23 4.15 17.90 -13.79
N TRP A 24 3.10 17.64 -13.00
CA TRP A 24 1.80 17.21 -13.52
C TRP A 24 1.18 18.26 -14.43
N ALA A 25 1.18 19.53 -14.02
CA ALA A 25 0.64 20.61 -14.83
C ALA A 25 1.38 20.71 -16.18
N ALA A 26 2.71 20.71 -16.18
CA ALA A 26 3.51 20.71 -17.41
C ALA A 26 3.19 19.51 -18.31
N THR A 27 3.19 18.29 -17.74
CA THR A 27 2.91 17.05 -18.48
C THR A 27 1.54 17.09 -19.17
N ILE A 28 0.47 17.51 -18.46
CA ILE A 28 -0.87 17.52 -19.04
C ILE A 28 -1.04 18.62 -20.09
N ASN A 29 -0.37 19.77 -19.93
CA ASN A 29 -0.35 20.80 -20.97
C ASN A 29 0.36 20.31 -22.24
N GLU A 30 1.49 19.60 -22.12
CA GLU A 30 2.15 18.96 -23.27
C GLU A 30 1.25 17.95 -23.97
N MET A 31 0.54 17.10 -23.20
CA MET A 31 -0.41 16.14 -23.78
C MET A 31 -1.57 16.85 -24.49
N ALA A 32 -2.01 18.00 -23.97
CA ALA A 32 -3.07 18.79 -24.61
C ALA A 32 -2.62 19.43 -25.92
N LEU A 33 -1.36 19.87 -26.00
CA LEU A 33 -0.77 20.35 -27.25
C LEU A 33 -0.65 19.23 -28.29
N LEU A 34 -0.27 18.03 -27.86
CA LEU A 34 -0.11 16.86 -28.74
C LEU A 34 -1.44 16.35 -29.32
N ASP A 35 -2.53 16.35 -28.54
CA ASP A 35 -3.87 15.93 -28.99
C ASP A 35 -4.81 17.15 -29.18
N SER A 36 -4.26 18.30 -29.60
CA SER A 36 -5.06 19.49 -29.90
C SER A 36 -5.93 19.26 -31.15
N PRO A 37 -7.21 19.68 -31.17
CA PRO A 37 -7.96 20.41 -30.13
C PRO A 37 -8.76 19.48 -29.18
N ASN A 38 -8.53 18.17 -29.20
CA ASN A 38 -9.35 17.18 -28.51
C ASN A 38 -9.24 17.25 -26.98
N ILE A 39 -8.17 17.86 -26.45
CA ILE A 39 -7.99 18.15 -25.02
C ILE A 39 -8.04 19.67 -24.84
N SER A 40 -9.18 20.16 -24.37
CA SER A 40 -9.40 21.58 -24.12
C SER A 40 -8.70 22.05 -22.84
N THR A 41 -8.58 23.37 -22.66
CA THR A 41 -8.08 23.97 -21.42
C THR A 41 -8.95 23.61 -20.20
N PHE A 42 -10.25 23.37 -20.40
CA PHE A 42 -11.15 22.87 -19.36
C PHE A 42 -10.83 21.40 -18.99
N ASP A 43 -10.54 20.56 -19.99
CA ASP A 43 -10.10 19.18 -19.74
C ASP A 43 -8.78 19.13 -18.95
N VAL A 44 -7.82 20.00 -19.30
CA VAL A 44 -6.53 20.10 -18.59
C VAL A 44 -6.74 20.33 -17.10
N LYS A 45 -7.59 21.31 -16.73
CA LYS A 45 -7.88 21.62 -15.33
C LYS A 45 -8.51 20.43 -14.60
N GLN A 46 -9.49 19.77 -15.20
CA GLN A 46 -10.15 18.61 -14.58
C GLN A 46 -9.18 17.43 -14.41
N VAL A 47 -8.38 17.12 -15.44
CA VAL A 47 -7.37 16.04 -15.41
C VAL A 47 -6.31 16.30 -14.36
N LEU A 48 -5.79 17.52 -14.32
CA LEU A 48 -4.78 17.91 -13.34
C LEU A 48 -5.30 17.72 -11.90
N ASN A 49 -6.48 18.27 -11.59
CA ASN A 49 -7.07 18.18 -10.25
C ASN A 49 -7.31 16.73 -9.84
N TYR A 50 -7.86 15.91 -10.75
CA TYR A 50 -8.08 14.50 -10.47
C TYR A 50 -6.77 13.75 -10.20
N LEU A 51 -5.74 13.93 -11.03
CA LEU A 51 -4.47 13.20 -10.87
C LEU A 51 -3.73 13.59 -9.58
N ILE A 52 -3.74 14.88 -9.22
CA ILE A 52 -3.17 15.35 -7.96
C ILE A 52 -3.92 14.71 -6.78
N GLU A 53 -5.24 14.72 -6.80
CA GLU A 53 -6.05 14.14 -5.71
C GLU A 53 -5.86 12.63 -5.59
N GLN A 54 -5.88 11.90 -6.71
CA GLN A 54 -5.60 10.46 -6.71
C GLN A 54 -4.19 10.15 -6.18
N GLN A 55 -3.19 10.97 -6.51
CA GLN A 55 -1.83 10.79 -5.99
C GLN A 55 -1.77 11.03 -4.48
N LYS A 56 -2.49 12.02 -3.94
CA LYS A 56 -2.61 12.25 -2.49
C LYS A 56 -3.23 11.05 -1.78
N ILE A 57 -4.34 10.52 -2.30
CA ILE A 57 -5.00 9.31 -1.77
C ILE A 57 -4.04 8.12 -1.78
N ARG A 58 -3.33 7.89 -2.90
CA ARG A 58 -2.33 6.81 -3.00
C ARG A 58 -1.18 6.99 -2.01
N LYS A 59 -0.68 8.21 -1.82
CA LYS A 59 0.36 8.52 -0.85
C LYS A 59 -0.14 8.26 0.57
N ALA A 60 -1.34 8.71 0.92
CA ALA A 60 -1.95 8.43 2.22
C ALA A 60 -2.12 6.93 2.44
N LYS A 61 -2.64 6.18 1.46
CA LYS A 61 -2.77 4.71 1.54
C LYS A 61 -1.42 4.01 1.68
N ARG A 62 -0.34 4.53 1.08
CA ARG A 62 1.02 4.00 1.26
C ARG A 62 1.58 4.31 2.65
N VAL A 63 1.24 5.46 3.24
CA VAL A 63 1.61 5.85 4.61
C VAL A 63 0.79 5.11 5.67
N VAL A 64 -0.36 4.52 5.31
CA VAL A 64 -1.15 3.59 6.14
C VAL A 64 -0.70 2.12 5.96
N ARG A 65 0.33 1.85 5.14
CA ARG A 65 0.93 0.53 4.94
C ARG A 65 2.44 0.37 5.26
N PRO A 66 3.18 1.32 5.86
CA PRO A 66 4.56 1.07 6.31
C PRO A 66 4.59 -0.07 7.32
N GLU A 67 3.56 -0.15 8.16
CA GLU A 67 3.35 -1.21 9.15
C GLU A 67 3.19 -2.60 8.51
N GLU A 68 2.65 -2.72 7.29
CA GLU A 68 2.67 -4.00 6.54
C GLU A 68 4.10 -4.42 6.17
N GLY A 69 4.95 -3.47 5.76
CA GLY A 69 6.36 -3.72 5.43
C GLY A 69 7.22 -4.04 6.66
N ILE A 70 7.01 -3.30 7.75
CA ILE A 70 7.66 -3.54 9.04
C ILE A 70 7.22 -4.89 9.60
N GLY A 71 5.91 -5.16 9.67
CA GLY A 71 5.37 -6.43 10.16
C GLY A 71 5.83 -7.64 9.35
N LYS A 72 5.91 -7.53 8.01
CA LYS A 72 6.49 -8.59 7.17
C LYS A 72 7.95 -8.89 7.53
N THR A 73 8.74 -7.83 7.75
CA THR A 73 10.16 -7.94 8.09
C THR A 73 10.32 -8.58 9.46
N LEU A 74 9.55 -8.13 10.45
CA LEU A 74 9.51 -8.69 11.80
C LEU A 74 9.10 -10.18 11.80
N VAL A 75 8.05 -10.56 11.05
CA VAL A 75 7.68 -11.97 10.92
C VAL A 75 8.82 -12.80 10.33
N SER A 76 9.50 -12.27 9.31
CA SER A 76 10.60 -12.98 8.65
C SER A 76 11.81 -13.16 9.58
N SER A 77 12.13 -12.17 10.41
CA SER A 77 13.31 -12.19 11.28
C SER A 77 13.07 -12.81 12.65
N LYS A 78 11.90 -12.60 13.26
CA LYS A 78 11.57 -13.05 14.62
C LYS A 78 10.89 -14.42 14.62
N CYS A 79 9.97 -14.66 13.71
CA CYS A 79 9.14 -15.88 13.76
C CYS A 79 9.79 -17.10 13.07
N SER A 80 10.90 -16.91 12.36
CA SER A 80 11.68 -17.99 11.73
C SER A 80 12.70 -18.63 12.69
N ILE A 81 12.92 -18.04 13.86
CA ILE A 81 13.96 -18.47 14.82
C ILE A 81 13.65 -19.84 15.43
N CYS A 82 12.37 -20.14 15.68
CA CYS A 82 11.96 -21.38 16.34
C CYS A 82 11.28 -22.40 15.42
N HIS A 83 10.77 -21.97 14.26
CA HIS A 83 10.00 -22.81 13.34
C HIS A 83 9.91 -22.19 11.95
N ASN A 84 9.50 -22.98 10.96
CA ASN A 84 9.23 -22.45 9.61
C ASN A 84 8.03 -21.47 9.59
N LEU A 85 8.00 -20.64 8.55
CA LEU A 85 6.94 -19.65 8.37
C LEU A 85 5.70 -20.20 7.65
N ASP A 86 5.77 -21.42 7.10
CA ASP A 86 4.68 -22.02 6.31
C ASP A 86 3.39 -22.10 7.12
N ARG A 87 3.50 -22.53 8.38
CA ARG A 87 2.37 -22.60 9.32
C ARG A 87 1.78 -21.23 9.69
N ILE A 88 2.57 -20.15 9.59
CA ILE A 88 2.09 -18.78 9.82
C ILE A 88 1.32 -18.31 8.58
N PHE A 89 1.91 -18.48 7.39
CA PHE A 89 1.32 -17.99 6.14
C PHE A 89 0.15 -18.84 5.63
N GLY A 90 0.03 -20.08 6.10
CA GLY A 90 -1.13 -20.95 5.86
C GLY A 90 -2.30 -20.75 6.81
N ALA A 91 -2.14 -19.97 7.88
CA ALA A 91 -3.21 -19.72 8.84
C ALA A 91 -4.12 -18.58 8.38
N SER A 92 -5.44 -18.78 8.49
CA SER A 92 -6.44 -17.72 8.36
C SER A 92 -6.96 -17.40 9.76
N LYS A 93 -6.60 -16.22 10.28
CA LYS A 93 -6.96 -15.74 11.61
C LYS A 93 -7.26 -14.26 11.60
N ASP A 94 -8.27 -13.85 12.34
CA ASP A 94 -8.57 -12.43 12.55
C ASP A 94 -7.54 -11.76 13.49
N LYS A 95 -7.75 -10.48 13.79
CA LYS A 95 -6.80 -9.69 14.57
C LYS A 95 -6.72 -10.18 16.02
N GLU A 96 -7.84 -10.53 16.61
CA GLU A 96 -7.99 -11.01 17.98
C GLU A 96 -7.32 -12.38 18.14
N GLU A 97 -7.57 -13.30 17.20
CA GLU A 97 -6.96 -14.62 17.13
C GLU A 97 -5.43 -14.56 16.94
N TRP A 98 -4.94 -13.66 16.08
CA TRP A 98 -3.50 -13.43 15.93
C TRP A 98 -2.87 -12.84 17.19
N THR A 99 -3.55 -11.88 17.84
CA THR A 99 -3.08 -11.29 19.10
C THR A 99 -2.90 -12.35 20.18
N SER A 100 -3.89 -13.24 20.34
CA SER A 100 -3.81 -14.38 21.28
C SER A 100 -2.71 -15.36 20.90
N THR A 101 -2.57 -15.68 19.61
CA THR A 101 -1.56 -16.62 19.12
C THR A 101 -0.13 -16.11 19.36
N VAL A 102 0.16 -14.86 18.98
CA VAL A 102 1.46 -14.23 19.21
C VAL A 102 1.74 -14.10 20.71
N GLY A 103 0.72 -13.74 21.52
CA GLY A 103 0.85 -13.70 22.97
C GLY A 103 1.26 -15.05 23.58
N ARG A 104 0.63 -16.16 23.15
CA ARG A 104 1.02 -17.51 23.59
C ARG A 104 2.43 -17.91 23.14
N MET A 105 2.84 -17.52 21.93
CA MET A 105 4.19 -17.77 21.45
C MET A 105 5.23 -17.08 22.33
N ILE A 106 5.05 -15.78 22.62
CA ILE A 106 5.94 -15.03 23.52
C ILE A 106 5.94 -15.62 24.93
N ALA A 107 4.78 -16.00 25.48
CA ALA A 107 4.70 -16.61 26.81
C ALA A 107 5.38 -17.98 26.90
N THR A 108 5.50 -18.70 25.77
CA THR A 108 6.23 -19.97 25.70
C THR A 108 7.75 -19.73 25.60
N MET A 109 8.16 -18.53 25.18
CA MET A 109 9.56 -18.13 25.16
C MET A 109 9.97 -17.69 26.57
N ASN A 110 11.16 -18.10 27.01
CA ASN A 110 11.74 -17.62 28.26
C ASN A 110 12.44 -16.26 28.08
N ASP A 111 11.85 -15.39 27.25
CA ASP A 111 12.35 -14.06 26.91
C ASP A 111 11.17 -13.09 26.73
N PRO A 112 10.76 -12.38 27.80
CA PRO A 112 9.63 -11.46 27.74
C PRO A 112 9.90 -10.22 26.88
N ASP A 113 11.17 -9.90 26.59
CA ASP A 113 11.58 -8.74 25.80
C ASP A 113 11.82 -9.08 24.32
N PHE A 114 11.53 -10.33 23.92
CA PHE A 114 11.75 -10.80 22.55
C PHE A 114 11.02 -9.94 21.49
N LEU A 115 9.83 -9.42 21.84
CA LEU A 115 9.05 -8.48 21.03
C LEU A 115 8.54 -7.34 21.91
N SER A 116 8.80 -6.11 21.49
CA SER A 116 8.11 -4.93 22.04
C SER A 116 6.63 -4.93 21.68
N GLU A 117 5.82 -4.17 22.43
CA GLU A 117 4.38 -4.02 22.14
C GLU A 117 4.13 -3.40 20.75
N GLN A 118 5.01 -2.51 20.29
CA GLN A 118 4.95 -1.93 18.95
C GLN A 118 5.24 -2.99 17.86
N GLU A 119 6.26 -3.83 18.06
CA GLU A 119 6.57 -4.93 17.13
C GLU A 119 5.43 -5.95 17.08
N LYS A 120 4.86 -6.30 18.24
CA LYS A 120 3.70 -7.19 18.36
C LYS A 120 2.50 -6.63 17.60
N ALA A 121 2.19 -5.34 17.76
CA ALA A 121 1.11 -4.68 17.02
C ALA A 121 1.35 -4.69 15.51
N ALA A 122 2.59 -4.44 15.05
CA ALA A 122 2.96 -4.47 13.64
C ALA A 122 2.83 -5.89 13.04
N ILE A 123 3.28 -6.91 13.77
CA ILE A 123 3.14 -8.33 13.38
C ILE A 123 1.67 -8.70 13.25
N VAL A 124 0.85 -8.43 14.27
CA VAL A 124 -0.58 -8.75 14.28
C VAL A 124 -1.32 -8.04 13.14
N THR A 125 -1.02 -6.75 12.93
CA THR A 125 -1.62 -5.96 11.84
C THR A 125 -1.25 -6.54 10.48
N PHE A 126 0.03 -6.87 10.26
CA PHE A 126 0.47 -7.51 9.02
C PHE A 126 -0.22 -8.86 8.81
N LEU A 127 -0.24 -9.76 9.80
CA LEU A 127 -0.81 -11.10 9.64
C LEU A 127 -2.32 -11.10 9.41
N SER A 128 -3.06 -10.27 10.16
CA SER A 128 -4.52 -10.16 10.01
C SER A 128 -4.95 -9.48 8.70
N SER A 129 -4.15 -8.55 8.16
CA SER A 129 -4.42 -7.93 6.85
C SER A 129 -4.37 -8.92 5.67
N ARG A 130 -3.80 -10.10 5.88
CA ARG A 130 -3.72 -11.17 4.88
C ARG A 130 -4.93 -12.10 4.89
N LEU A 131 -5.88 -11.90 5.81
CA LEU A 131 -7.12 -12.66 5.82
C LEU A 131 -7.89 -12.38 4.54
N LYS A 132 -8.11 -13.41 3.73
CA LYS A 132 -9.06 -13.33 2.62
C LYS A 132 -10.45 -13.26 3.23
N LYS A 133 -11.18 -12.18 2.95
CA LYS A 133 -12.62 -12.17 3.16
C LYS A 133 -13.24 -12.93 2.00
N ASP A 134 -13.86 -14.06 2.30
CA ASP A 134 -14.70 -14.81 1.36
C ASP A 134 -15.90 -13.96 0.89
#